data_AF-A0A849QWR9-F1
#
_entry.id   AF-A0A849QWR9-F1
#
_cell.length_a   1.000
_cell.length_b   1.000
_cell.length_c   1.000
_cell.angle_alpha   90.00
_cell.angle_beta   90.00
_cell.angle_gamma   90.00
#
_symmetry.space_group_name_H-M   'P 1'
#
loop_
_entity.id
_entity.type
_entity.pdbx_description
1 polymer ?
#
loop_
_entity_poly.entity_id
_entity_poly.type
_entity_poly.pdbx_seq_one_letter_code
_entity_poly.pdbx_strand_id
1 'polypeptide(L)'
;MEKDLINYLASDPSQIEKGLELKEKEYDTKSAGRIDLLCTDKNRDFVVIETKKGKESDKVVGQIQRYMGWINRNLAKNGENVRGLIIVNEFDEWLDYAVSVNDNI
;
A
#
# COMPACT_ATOMS: atom_id res chain seq x y z
N MET A 1 11.66 12.09 -7.39
CA MET A 1 10.30 11.92 -7.96
C MET A 1 9.49 10.84 -7.22
N GLU A 2 9.90 9.57 -7.12
CA GLU A 2 9.10 8.54 -6.39
C GLU A 2 9.19 8.79 -4.87
N LYS A 3 10.41 9.00 -4.38
CA LYS A 3 10.65 9.48 -3.00
C LYS A 3 9.95 10.82 -2.70
N ASP A 4 9.81 11.70 -3.68
CA ASP A 4 9.15 13.00 -3.46
C ASP A 4 7.64 12.81 -3.32
N LEU A 5 7.04 11.94 -4.14
CA LEU A 5 5.64 11.54 -4.00
C LEU A 5 5.41 10.85 -2.65
N ILE A 6 6.25 9.89 -2.27
CA ILE A 6 6.17 9.22 -0.95
C ILE A 6 6.28 10.25 0.18
N ASN A 7 7.23 11.20 0.11
CA ASN A 7 7.37 12.24 1.13
C ASN A 7 6.15 13.17 1.20
N TYR A 8 5.60 13.55 0.04
CA TYR A 8 4.40 14.39 -0.05
C TYR A 8 3.19 13.67 0.56
N LEU A 9 2.91 12.44 0.14
CA LEU A 9 1.80 11.64 0.66
C LEU A 9 1.99 11.27 2.14
N ALA A 10 3.23 11.06 2.60
CA ALA A 10 3.52 10.87 4.01
C ALA A 10 3.22 12.13 4.85
N SER A 11 3.43 13.32 4.28
CA SER A 11 3.19 14.59 4.99
C SER A 11 1.70 14.92 5.13
N ASP A 12 0.87 14.45 4.20
CA ASP A 12 -0.57 14.58 4.25
C ASP A 12 -1.26 13.37 3.58
N PRO A 13 -1.44 12.25 4.31
CA PRO A 13 -2.10 11.06 3.78
C PRO A 13 -3.57 11.28 3.40
N SER A 14 -4.17 12.40 3.87
CA SER A 14 -5.56 12.73 3.54
C SER A 14 -5.77 13.04 2.05
N GLN A 15 -4.68 13.31 1.32
CA GLN A 15 -4.69 13.44 -0.14
C GLN A 15 -5.06 12.12 -0.86
N ILE A 16 -4.87 10.98 -0.20
CA ILE A 16 -5.27 9.66 -0.71
C ILE A 16 -6.72 9.37 -0.31
N GLU A 17 -6.98 9.43 0.99
CA GLU A 17 -8.30 9.14 1.56
C GLU A 17 -8.49 9.91 2.87
N LYS A 18 -9.68 10.50 3.07
CA LYS A 18 -10.01 11.23 4.30
C LYS A 18 -9.98 10.31 5.52
N GLY A 19 -9.20 10.70 6.53
CA GLY A 19 -9.07 9.96 7.79
C GLY A 19 -7.97 8.89 7.76
N LEU A 20 -7.17 8.85 6.70
CA LEU A 20 -5.96 8.05 6.63
C LEU A 20 -4.86 8.68 7.52
N GLU A 21 -4.23 7.86 8.35
CA GLU A 21 -3.15 8.25 9.25
C GLU A 21 -1.88 7.47 8.91
N LEU A 22 -0.76 8.17 8.72
CA LEU A 22 0.54 7.53 8.52
C LEU A 22 0.99 6.87 9.83
N LYS A 23 1.30 5.57 9.79
CA LYS A 23 2.04 4.90 10.86
C LYS A 23 3.54 5.01 10.65
N GLU A 24 4.01 4.63 9.47
CA GLU A 24 5.44 4.66 9.17
C GLU A 24 5.68 4.73 7.66
N LYS A 25 6.68 5.52 7.25
CA LYS A 25 7.19 5.57 5.89
C LYS A 25 8.36 4.59 5.76
N GLU A 26 8.47 3.94 4.61
CA GLU A 26 9.57 2.99 4.33
C GLU A 26 9.62 1.86 5.37
N TYR A 27 8.46 1.34 5.78
CA TYR A 27 8.31 0.34 6.84
C TYR A 27 9.00 -0.97 6.45
N ASP A 28 9.98 -1.38 7.25
CA ASP A 28 10.78 -2.58 7.02
C ASP A 28 10.13 -3.80 7.69
N THR A 29 9.54 -4.67 6.87
CA THR A 29 8.92 -5.93 7.31
C THR A 29 9.94 -7.01 7.69
N LYS A 30 11.25 -6.74 7.58
CA LYS A 30 12.37 -7.65 7.87
C LYS A 30 12.51 -8.85 6.93
N SER A 31 11.42 -9.37 6.37
CA SER A 31 11.43 -10.58 5.53
C SER A 31 10.58 -10.48 4.26
N ALA A 32 9.54 -9.64 4.24
CA ALA A 32 8.68 -9.48 3.06
C ALA A 32 9.14 -8.33 2.14
N GLY A 33 10.02 -7.45 2.60
CA GLY A 33 10.51 -6.25 1.91
C GLY A 33 10.15 -4.96 2.64
N ARG A 34 10.15 -3.83 1.91
CA ARG A 34 9.93 -2.50 2.48
C ARG A 34 8.67 -1.90 1.87
N ILE A 35 7.72 -1.51 2.72
CA ILE A 35 6.47 -0.87 2.32
C ILE A 35 6.74 0.63 2.18
N ASP A 36 6.32 1.25 1.08
CA ASP A 36 6.51 2.69 0.89
C ASP A 36 5.82 3.49 2.00
N LEU A 37 4.52 3.25 2.23
CA LEU A 37 3.77 3.84 3.34
C LEU A 37 2.88 2.79 4.02
N LEU A 38 3.03 2.65 5.33
CA LEU A 38 2.10 1.91 6.17
C LEU A 38 1.21 2.90 6.90
N CYS A 39 -0.10 2.79 6.69
CA CYS A 39 -1.11 3.67 7.26
C CYS A 39 -2.19 2.87 8.01
N THR A 40 -3.04 3.60 8.73
CA THR A 40 -4.35 3.10 9.19
C THR A 40 -5.46 4.05 8.78
N ASP A 41 -6.64 3.52 8.46
CA ASP A 41 -7.81 4.35 8.18
C ASP A 41 -8.61 4.70 9.45
N LYS A 42 -9.73 5.39 9.27
CA LYS A 42 -10.62 5.84 10.36
C LYS A 42 -11.18 4.70 11.23
N ASN A 43 -11.23 3.47 10.70
CA ASN A 43 -11.70 2.29 11.41
C ASN A 43 -10.55 1.56 12.13
N ARG A 44 -9.32 2.09 12.03
CA ARG A 44 -8.07 1.48 12.51
C ARG A 44 -7.63 0.26 11.70
N ASP A 45 -8.23 0.03 10.53
CA ASP A 45 -7.77 -1.00 9.60
C ASP A 45 -6.46 -0.58 8.93
N PHE A 46 -5.61 -1.55 8.59
CA PHE A 46 -4.32 -1.28 7.97
C PHE A 46 -4.47 -1.01 6.47
N VAL A 47 -3.75 0.01 6.01
CA VAL A 47 -3.64 0.37 4.59
C VAL A 47 -2.17 0.32 4.19
N VAL A 48 -1.85 -0.61 3.29
CA VAL A 48 -0.49 -0.80 2.75
C VAL A 48 -0.44 -0.08 1.40
N ILE A 49 0.45 0.89 1.25
CA ILE A 49 0.54 1.67 0.01
C ILE A 49 1.89 1.41 -0.65
N GLU A 50 1.85 1.10 -1.95
CA GLU A 50 3.02 0.98 -2.81
C GLU A 50 2.91 1.96 -3.96
N THR A 51 3.98 2.70 -4.23
CA THR A 51 4.04 3.67 -5.32
C THR A 51 4.87 3.14 -6.48
N LYS A 52 4.51 3.49 -7.72
CA LYS A 52 5.33 3.22 -8.91
C LYS A 52 5.26 4.37 -9.90
N LYS A 53 6.39 4.67 -10.52
CA LYS A 53 6.48 5.67 -11.59
C LYS A 53 6.07 5.16 -12.98
N GLY A 54 6.15 3.86 -13.21
CA GLY A 54 6.02 3.27 -14.56
C GLY A 54 5.25 1.95 -14.55
N LYS A 55 5.19 1.32 -15.72
CA LYS A 55 4.36 0.15 -16.05
C LYS A 55 4.96 -1.18 -15.55
N GLU A 56 5.28 -1.27 -14.25
CA GLU A 56 5.73 -2.54 -13.63
C GLU A 56 4.54 -3.28 -12.97
N SER A 57 3.53 -3.61 -13.76
CA SER A 57 2.20 -4.06 -13.32
C SER A 57 2.20 -5.34 -12.49
N ASP A 58 2.84 -6.42 -12.94
CA ASP A 58 2.80 -7.70 -12.20
C ASP A 58 3.61 -7.65 -10.91
N LYS A 59 4.75 -6.95 -10.95
CA LYS A 59 5.67 -6.89 -9.82
C LYS A 59 5.06 -6.12 -8.65
N VAL A 60 4.35 -5.02 -8.93
CA VAL A 60 3.71 -4.22 -7.87
C VAL A 60 2.60 -5.01 -7.17
N VAL A 61 1.82 -5.81 -7.91
CA VAL A 61 0.76 -6.67 -7.32
C VAL A 61 1.37 -7.73 -6.41
N GLY A 62 2.43 -8.42 -6.84
CA GLY A 62 3.12 -9.39 -6.01
C GLY A 62 3.78 -8.78 -4.76
N GLN A 63 4.31 -7.55 -4.87
CA GLN A 63 4.86 -6.81 -3.73
C GLN A 63 3.78 -6.49 -2.70
N ILE A 64 2.70 -5.82 -3.13
CA ILE A 64 1.66 -5.36 -2.21
C ILE A 64 0.96 -6.53 -1.52
N GLN A 65 0.66 -7.62 -2.24
CA GLN A 65 0.08 -8.83 -1.65
C GLN A 65 0.98 -9.45 -0.58
N ARG A 66 2.29 -9.51 -0.85
CA ARG A 66 3.27 -10.04 0.11
C ARG A 66 3.35 -9.17 1.36
N TYR A 67 3.33 -7.85 1.20
CA TYR A 67 3.32 -6.90 2.31
C TYR A 67 2.05 -7.00 3.15
N MET A 68 0.87 -6.98 2.50
CA MET A 68 -0.42 -7.16 3.17
C MET A 68 -0.47 -8.47 3.96
N GLY A 69 0.00 -9.57 3.37
CA GLY A 69 0.08 -10.86 4.05
C GLY A 69 0.99 -10.84 5.28
N TRP A 70 2.11 -10.10 5.22
CA TRP A 70 2.99 -9.93 6.37
C TRP A 70 2.32 -9.09 7.46
N ILE A 71 1.69 -7.96 7.12
CA ILE A 71 0.97 -7.10 8.06
C ILE A 71 -0.15 -7.87 8.74
N ASN A 72 -0.93 -8.63 7.96
CA ASN A 72 -2.02 -9.45 8.49
C ASN A 72 -1.52 -10.48 9.52
N ARG A 73 -0.39 -11.15 9.26
CA ARG A 73 0.17 -12.17 10.17
C ARG A 73 0.83 -11.58 11.41
N ASN A 74 1.42 -10.40 11.31
CA ASN A 74 2.30 -9.86 12.35
C ASN A 74 1.67 -8.71 13.16
N LEU A 75 0.88 -7.84 12.53
CA LEU A 75 0.37 -6.62 13.17
C LEU A 75 -1.15 -6.60 13.36
N ALA A 76 -1.93 -7.11 12.40
CA ALA A 76 -3.39 -7.16 12.51
C ALA A 76 -3.80 -8.26 13.50
N LYS A 77 -4.11 -7.88 14.74
CA LYS A 77 -4.38 -8.85 15.83
C LYS A 77 -5.80 -8.77 16.39
N ASN A 78 -6.51 -7.66 16.18
CA ASN A 78 -7.79 -7.39 16.84
C ASN A 78 -8.97 -7.36 15.85
N GLY A 79 -8.95 -8.22 14.84
CA GLY A 79 -9.95 -8.19 13.77
C GLY A 79 -9.79 -7.01 12.81
N GLU A 80 -8.66 -6.32 12.87
CA GLU A 80 -8.28 -5.27 11.92
C GLU A 80 -8.14 -5.88 10.53
N ASN A 81 -8.75 -5.25 9.54
CA ASN A 81 -8.58 -5.62 8.14
C ASN A 81 -7.27 -5.08 7.58
N VAL A 82 -6.83 -5.63 6.45
CA VAL A 82 -5.67 -5.15 5.71
C VAL A 82 -6.07 -4.99 4.25
N ARG A 83 -5.95 -3.76 3.72
CA ARG A 83 -6.12 -3.46 2.30
C ARG A 83 -4.86 -2.83 1.71
N GLY A 84 -4.65 -3.05 0.43
CA GLY A 84 -3.59 -2.46 -0.37
C GLY A 84 -4.11 -1.25 -1.14
N LEU A 85 -3.23 -0.32 -1.46
CA LEU A 85 -3.44 0.70 -2.48
C LEU A 85 -2.18 0.79 -3.35
N ILE A 86 -2.36 0.75 -4.66
CA ILE A 86 -1.28 0.99 -5.62
C ILE A 86 -1.45 2.39 -6.19
N ILE A 87 -0.44 3.24 -6.03
CA ILE A 87 -0.43 4.59 -6.60
C ILE A 87 0.56 4.63 -7.76
N VAL A 88 0.02 4.76 -8.98
CA VAL A 88 0.81 4.85 -10.21
C VAL A 88 0.53 6.13 -10.98
N ASN A 89 1.52 6.60 -11.74
CA ASN A 89 1.34 7.75 -12.65
C ASN A 89 0.47 7.37 -13.87
N GLU A 90 0.65 6.15 -14.38
CA GLU A 90 -0.14 5.56 -15.45
C GLU A 90 -0.36 4.08 -15.12
N PHE A 91 -1.59 3.59 -15.27
CA PHE A 91 -1.87 2.15 -15.23
C PHE A 91 -2.08 1.63 -16.66
N ASP A 92 -1.74 0.37 -16.87
CA ASP A 92 -2.09 -0.36 -18.08
C ASP A 92 -3.18 -1.40 -17.80
N GLU A 93 -3.73 -1.98 -18.87
CA GLU A 93 -4.80 -2.97 -18.79
C GLU A 93 -4.35 -4.24 -18.03
N TRP A 94 -3.05 -4.54 -18.01
CA TRP A 94 -2.53 -5.71 -17.28
C TRP A 94 -2.60 -5.50 -15.78
N LEU A 95 -2.28 -4.29 -15.30
CA LEU A 95 -2.46 -3.95 -13.89
C LEU A 95 -3.94 -4.03 -13.51
N ASP A 96 -4.83 -3.50 -14.35
CA ASP A 96 -6.28 -3.55 -14.13
C ASP A 96 -6.78 -4.99 -14.02
N TYR A 97 -6.43 -5.86 -14.97
CA TYR A 97 -6.76 -7.29 -14.88
C TYR A 97 -6.19 -7.95 -13.62
N ALA A 98 -4.94 -7.64 -13.27
CA ALA A 98 -4.27 -8.27 -12.13
C ALA A 98 -4.91 -7.91 -10.78
N VAL A 99 -5.46 -6.70 -10.63
CA VAL A 99 -6.14 -6.28 -9.40
C VAL A 99 -7.64 -6.61 -9.41
N SER A 100 -8.27 -6.74 -10.58
CA SER A 100 -9.73 -6.91 -10.74
C SER A 100 -10.36 -8.11 -10.01
N VAL A 101 -9.56 -9.11 -9.63
CA VAL A 101 -10.00 -10.32 -8.91
C VAL A 101 -9.64 -10.32 -7.43
N ASN A 102 -9.10 -9.21 -6.91
CA ASN A 102 -8.73 -9.05 -5.51
C ASN A 102 -9.37 -7.80 -4.93
N ASP A 103 -10.51 -7.97 -4.25
CA ASP A 103 -11.30 -6.87 -3.68
C ASP A 103 -10.57 -6.04 -2.60
N ASN A 104 -9.36 -6.44 -2.19
CA ASN A 104 -8.59 -5.77 -1.15
C ASN A 104 -7.43 -4.90 -1.69
N ILE A 105 -7.29 -4.72 -3.02
CA ILE A 105 -6.23 -3.89 -3.65
C ILE A 105 -6.85 -2.86 -4.60
#